data_AF-A0A367M0N0-F1
#
_entry.id   AF-A0A367M0N0-F1
#
_cell.length_a   1.000
_cell.length_b   1.000
_cell.length_c   1.000
_cell.angle_alpha   90.00
_cell.angle_beta   90.00
_cell.angle_gamma   90.00
#
_symmetry.space_group_name_H-M   'P 1'
#
loop_
_entity.id
_entity.type
_entity.pdbx_description
1 polymer ?
#
loop_
_entity_poly.entity_id
_entity_poly.type
_entity_poly.pdbx_seq_one_letter_code
_entity_poly.pdbx_strand_id
1 'polypeptide(L)'
;MRLKSIKLAGFKSFVDPTTVNFPSNMAAVVGPNGCGKSNIIDAVRWVMGESSAKNLRGESMTDVIFNGSNTRKPVSQASIELIFDNAETTLVGEYAQYAEISIRRRVSRDGQNTYFLNGTKCRRRDITDIFLGTGLGPRSYSIIEQGMISKLIEARPEDLRNFIEEAAGISKYKERRRETESRIRRTQENLARLTDLREELGRQLERLHRQAQSAEKYQEHKAEERQLKAQLGAVRWRDLNEQVGQRERVIGDQEIAFEALGAEQRGADAGIERLRDGHHELAERFN
;
A
#
# COMPACT_ATOMS: atom_id res chain seq x y z
N MET A 1 27.85 10.29 -31.65
CA MET A 1 26.67 9.45 -31.97
C MET A 1 26.01 9.98 -33.24
N ARG A 2 25.92 9.18 -34.31
CA ARG A 2 25.45 9.61 -35.65
C ARG A 2 24.29 8.76 -36.13
N LEU A 3 23.25 9.35 -36.70
CA LEU A 3 22.13 8.59 -37.27
C LEU A 3 22.58 7.87 -38.56
N LYS A 4 22.54 6.54 -38.56
CA LYS A 4 22.95 5.68 -39.70
C LYS A 4 21.77 5.32 -40.60
N SER A 5 20.62 4.98 -40.01
CA SER A 5 19.41 4.68 -40.78
C SER A 5 18.14 4.86 -39.95
N ILE A 6 17.02 5.03 -40.65
CA ILE A 6 15.67 5.10 -40.11
C ILE A 6 14.84 4.01 -40.79
N LYS A 7 14.28 3.09 -40.02
CA LYS A 7 13.30 2.10 -40.51
C LYS A 7 11.90 2.56 -40.10
N LEU A 8 11.00 2.69 -41.07
CA LEU A 8 9.65 3.22 -40.91
C LEU A 8 8.65 2.17 -41.38
N ALA A 9 7.55 1.97 -40.67
CA ALA A 9 6.42 1.18 -41.14
C ALA A 9 5.11 1.67 -40.53
N GLY A 10 4.05 1.78 -41.35
CA GLY A 10 2.74 2.25 -40.93
C GLY A 10 2.68 3.70 -40.40
N PHE A 11 3.70 4.52 -40.66
CA PHE A 11 3.84 5.87 -40.11
C PHE A 11 3.49 6.93 -41.17
N LYS A 12 2.38 7.65 -40.96
CA LYS A 12 1.90 8.69 -41.88
C LYS A 12 1.94 8.24 -43.35
N SER A 13 2.74 8.89 -44.19
CA SER A 13 2.91 8.55 -45.61
C SER A 13 3.68 7.24 -45.87
N PHE A 14 4.37 6.68 -44.88
CA PHE A 14 5.18 5.47 -44.99
C PHE A 14 4.39 4.24 -44.53
N VAL A 15 3.51 3.75 -45.40
CA VAL A 15 2.66 2.58 -45.12
C VAL A 15 3.49 1.30 -45.09
N ASP A 16 4.27 1.06 -46.16
CA ASP A 16 5.10 -0.13 -46.31
C ASP A 16 6.43 0.05 -45.56
N PRO A 17 7.04 -1.05 -45.06
CA PRO A 17 8.37 -1.02 -44.46
C PRO A 17 9.39 -0.35 -45.38
N THR A 18 9.89 0.81 -44.96
CA THR A 18 10.81 1.64 -45.72
C THR A 18 12.04 1.91 -44.87
N THR A 19 13.23 1.71 -45.43
CA THR A 19 14.50 2.04 -44.76
C THR A 19 15.16 3.22 -45.47
N VAL A 20 15.42 4.29 -44.72
CA VAL A 20 16.15 5.47 -45.19
C VAL A 20 17.55 5.42 -44.60
N ASN A 21 18.56 5.39 -45.47
CA ASN A 21 19.97 5.31 -45.07
C ASN A 21 20.65 6.69 -45.12
N PHE A 22 21.51 6.96 -44.15
CA PHE A 22 22.28 8.20 -44.01
C PHE A 22 23.77 7.85 -44.05
N PRO A 23 24.40 7.74 -45.23
CA PRO A 23 25.76 7.22 -45.36
C PRO A 23 26.82 8.20 -44.85
N SER A 24 26.58 9.50 -44.93
CA SER A 24 27.54 10.57 -44.61
C SER A 24 26.98 11.53 -43.55
N ASN A 25 27.83 12.46 -43.10
CA ASN A 25 27.45 13.52 -42.14
C ASN A 25 26.51 14.56 -42.77
N MET A 26 26.40 14.60 -44.09
CA MET A 26 25.55 15.52 -44.84
C MET A 26 24.69 14.75 -45.82
N ALA A 27 23.40 14.67 -45.53
CA ALA A 27 22.42 14.02 -46.38
C ALA A 27 21.31 15.02 -46.73
N ALA A 28 20.87 14.99 -47.98
CA ALA A 28 19.75 15.78 -48.45
C ALA A 28 18.55 14.88 -48.76
N VAL A 29 17.38 15.24 -48.24
CA VAL A 29 16.11 14.61 -48.58
C VAL A 29 15.39 15.51 -49.56
N VAL A 30 15.29 15.06 -50.82
CA VAL A 30 14.63 15.80 -51.90
C VAL A 30 13.41 15.05 -52.42
N GLY A 31 12.46 15.79 -53.00
CA GLY A 31 11.24 15.21 -53.56
C GLY A 31 10.16 16.28 -53.76
N PRO A 32 9.08 15.95 -54.47
CA PRO A 32 7.97 16.87 -54.73
C PRO A 32 7.19 17.24 -53.46
N ASN A 33 6.36 18.28 -53.52
CA ASN A 33 5.51 18.64 -52.38
C ASN A 33 4.50 17.52 -52.08
N GLY A 34 4.25 17.28 -50.79
CA GLY A 34 3.31 16.23 -50.36
C GLY A 34 3.86 14.80 -50.35
N CYS A 35 5.09 14.53 -50.81
CA CYS A 35 5.65 13.16 -50.79
C CYS A 35 6.11 12.66 -49.40
N GLY A 36 5.86 13.42 -48.33
CA GLY A 36 6.20 13.00 -46.96
C GLY A 36 7.60 13.35 -46.48
N LYS A 37 8.35 14.23 -47.16
CA LYS A 37 9.71 14.67 -46.74
C LYS A 37 9.75 15.09 -45.26
N SER A 38 8.85 15.97 -44.85
CA SER A 38 8.77 16.46 -43.47
C SER A 38 8.39 15.37 -42.46
N ASN A 39 7.76 14.27 -42.91
CA ASN A 39 7.41 13.16 -42.03
C ASN A 39 8.65 12.37 -41.57
N ILE A 40 9.77 12.47 -42.28
CA ILE A 40 11.05 11.88 -41.83
C ILE A 40 11.54 12.58 -40.56
N ILE A 41 11.42 13.90 -40.48
CA ILE A 41 11.78 14.67 -39.28
C ILE A 41 10.82 14.36 -38.13
N ASP A 42 9.51 14.29 -38.42
CA ASP A 42 8.52 13.91 -37.41
C ASP A 42 8.79 12.50 -36.85
N ALA A 43 9.23 11.57 -37.70
CA ALA A 43 9.58 10.22 -37.28
C ALA A 43 10.73 10.21 -36.28
N VAL A 44 11.78 10.99 -36.56
CA VAL A 44 12.93 11.16 -35.67
C VAL A 44 12.50 11.75 -34.32
N ARG A 45 11.75 12.86 -34.32
CA ARG A 45 11.23 13.49 -33.10
C ARG A 45 10.34 12.56 -32.28
N TRP A 46 9.46 11.84 -32.97
CA TRP A 46 8.55 10.91 -32.33
C TRP A 46 9.30 9.80 -31.59
N VAL A 47 10.35 9.21 -32.19
CA VAL A 47 11.16 8.20 -31.49
C VAL A 47 11.99 8.81 -30.36
N MET A 48 12.51 10.02 -30.52
CA MET A 48 13.31 10.73 -29.50
C MET A 48 12.49 11.18 -28.27
N GLY A 49 11.17 10.98 -28.29
CA GLY A 49 10.33 11.15 -27.12
C GLY A 49 9.43 12.38 -27.14
N GLU A 50 9.20 12.99 -28.32
CA GLU A 50 8.16 14.01 -28.46
C GLU A 50 6.81 13.46 -27.97
N SER A 51 6.16 14.24 -27.11
CA SER A 51 4.91 13.91 -26.44
C SER A 51 3.74 14.75 -26.92
N SER A 52 4.00 15.86 -27.61
CA SER A 52 2.99 16.75 -28.17
C SER A 52 2.59 16.27 -29.57
N ALA A 53 1.33 15.85 -29.72
CA ALA A 53 0.76 15.52 -31.02
C ALA A 53 0.77 16.72 -31.99
N LYS A 54 0.57 17.93 -31.46
CA LYS A 54 0.60 19.18 -32.22
C LYS A 54 1.95 19.41 -32.91
N ASN A 55 3.05 19.12 -32.21
CA ASN A 55 4.40 19.24 -32.77
C ASN A 55 4.64 18.21 -33.89
N LEU A 56 3.96 17.06 -33.81
CA LEU A 56 3.95 16.04 -34.85
C LEU A 56 2.86 16.30 -35.90
N ARG A 57 2.28 17.49 -35.99
CA ARG A 57 1.25 17.84 -36.99
C ARG A 57 0.06 16.88 -36.98
N GLY A 58 -0.38 16.50 -35.78
CA GLY A 58 -1.58 15.70 -35.53
C GLY A 58 -2.37 16.22 -34.33
N GLU A 59 -3.58 15.71 -34.13
CA GLU A 59 -4.45 16.07 -33.00
C GLU A 59 -4.26 15.11 -31.83
N SER A 60 -4.11 13.82 -32.14
CA SER A 60 -3.81 12.72 -31.22
C SER A 60 -2.47 12.06 -31.53
N MET A 61 -1.85 11.44 -30.52
CA MET A 61 -0.63 10.65 -30.70
C MET A 61 -0.86 9.40 -31.56
N THR A 62 -2.10 8.96 -31.74
CA THR A 62 -2.48 7.88 -32.67
C THR A 62 -2.49 8.32 -34.13
N ASP A 63 -2.52 9.62 -34.42
CA ASP A 63 -2.60 10.16 -35.78
C ASP A 63 -1.29 10.00 -36.57
N VAL A 64 -0.24 9.56 -35.89
CA VAL A 64 0.99 9.10 -36.55
C VAL A 64 0.79 7.79 -37.31
N ILE A 65 -0.25 7.01 -36.99
CA ILE A 65 -0.60 5.76 -37.66
C ILE A 65 -1.29 6.09 -38.99
N PHE A 66 -0.87 5.42 -40.06
CA PHE A 66 -1.52 5.59 -41.36
C PHE A 66 -3.02 5.22 -41.29
N ASN A 67 -3.87 6.20 -41.56
CA ASN A 67 -5.34 6.11 -41.47
C ASN A 67 -6.03 5.69 -42.78
N GLY A 68 -5.26 5.23 -43.77
CA GLY A 68 -5.82 4.81 -45.05
C GLY A 68 -5.81 5.91 -46.10
N SER A 69 -6.01 5.51 -47.35
CA SER A 69 -6.19 6.38 -48.51
C SER A 69 -7.23 5.73 -49.44
N ASN A 70 -7.61 6.41 -50.52
CA ASN A 70 -8.52 5.86 -51.53
C ASN A 70 -8.03 4.53 -52.13
N THR A 71 -6.72 4.27 -52.09
CA THR A 71 -6.09 3.08 -52.68
C THR A 71 -5.59 2.08 -51.64
N ARG A 72 -5.52 2.44 -50.35
CA ARG A 72 -4.92 1.59 -49.31
C ARG A 72 -5.71 1.62 -48.00
N LYS A 73 -5.89 0.44 -47.41
CA LYS A 73 -6.56 0.29 -46.11
C LYS A 73 -5.73 0.90 -44.97
N PRO A 74 -6.38 1.39 -43.91
CA PRO A 74 -5.70 1.79 -42.69
C PRO A 74 -4.91 0.63 -42.06
N VAL A 75 -3.79 0.93 -41.41
CA VAL A 75 -3.00 -0.04 -40.65
C VAL A 75 -3.30 0.08 -39.16
N SER A 76 -3.06 -0.98 -38.38
CA SER A 76 -3.36 -1.02 -36.94
C SER A 76 -2.25 -0.46 -36.04
N GLN A 77 -1.04 -0.30 -36.57
CA GLN A 77 0.14 0.13 -35.82
C GLN A 77 1.13 0.91 -36.69
N ALA A 78 1.91 1.77 -36.03
CA ALA A 78 3.09 2.40 -36.61
C ALA A 78 4.32 2.00 -35.80
N SER A 79 5.44 1.77 -36.49
CA SER A 79 6.73 1.52 -35.84
C SER A 79 7.86 2.24 -36.55
N ILE A 80 8.74 2.83 -35.77
CA ILE A 80 9.94 3.48 -36.26
C ILE A 80 11.13 3.00 -35.45
N GLU A 81 12.22 2.64 -36.12
CA GLU A 81 13.50 2.30 -35.51
C GLU A 81 14.58 3.22 -36.06
N LEU A 82 15.21 3.97 -35.16
CA LEU A 82 16.40 4.78 -35.44
C LEU A 82 17.63 3.94 -35.09
N ILE A 83 18.56 3.83 -36.02
CA ILE A 83 19.84 3.14 -35.81
C ILE A 83 20.93 4.20 -35.80
N PHE A 84 21.65 4.26 -34.69
CA PHE A 84 22.75 5.18 -34.49
C PHE A 84 24.09 4.43 -34.46
N ASP A 85 25.06 5.01 -35.14
CA ASP A 85 26.47 4.68 -35.06
C ASP A 85 27.07 5.38 -33.82
N ASN A 86 27.68 4.59 -32.94
CA ASN A 86 28.27 5.01 -31.67
C ASN A 86 29.80 4.82 -31.63
N ALA A 87 30.47 4.80 -32.79
CA ALA A 87 31.93 4.66 -32.87
C ALA A 87 32.72 5.71 -32.06
N GLU A 88 32.17 6.92 -31.90
CA GLU A 88 32.79 8.02 -31.13
C GLU A 88 32.63 7.86 -29.61
N THR A 89 31.87 6.85 -29.13
CA THR A 89 31.65 6.56 -27.70
C THR A 89 31.17 7.76 -26.87
N THR A 90 30.43 8.69 -27.49
CA THR A 90 29.91 9.89 -26.84
C THR A 90 28.85 9.59 -25.77
N LEU A 91 28.32 8.38 -25.74
CA LEU A 91 27.34 7.93 -24.77
C LEU A 91 28.00 7.42 -23.50
N VAL A 92 27.31 7.60 -22.37
CA VAL A 92 27.79 7.20 -21.05
C VAL A 92 26.86 6.14 -20.47
N GLY A 93 27.41 5.13 -19.80
CA GLY A 93 26.66 4.08 -19.10
C GLY A 93 26.74 2.72 -19.80
N GLU A 94 25.79 1.84 -19.49
CA GLU A 94 25.77 0.44 -19.95
C GLU A 94 25.77 0.31 -21.48
N TYR A 95 25.20 1.29 -22.18
CA TYR A 95 25.10 1.28 -23.64
C TYR A 95 26.31 1.88 -24.37
N ALA A 96 27.29 2.42 -23.63
CA ALA A 96 28.48 3.03 -24.22
C ALA A 96 29.37 2.03 -24.98
N GLN A 97 29.31 0.75 -24.58
CA GLN A 97 30.14 -0.32 -25.15
C GLN A 97 29.64 -0.83 -26.51
N TYR A 98 28.41 -0.51 -26.90
CA TYR A 98 27.87 -0.95 -28.17
C TYR A 98 28.32 -0.02 -29.30
N ALA A 99 28.80 -0.61 -30.39
CA ALA A 99 29.18 0.11 -31.61
C ALA A 99 27.94 0.71 -32.32
N GLU A 100 26.78 0.07 -32.19
CA GLU A 100 25.52 0.55 -32.74
C GLU A 100 24.42 0.52 -31.69
N ILE A 101 23.51 1.50 -31.76
CA ILE A 101 22.37 1.61 -30.86
C ILE A 101 21.10 1.73 -31.69
N SER A 102 20.18 0.80 -31.49
CA SER A 102 18.85 0.83 -32.10
C SER A 102 17.82 1.29 -31.08
N ILE A 103 17.07 2.33 -31.44
CA ILE A 103 15.97 2.87 -30.63
C ILE A 103 14.71 2.76 -31.45
N ARG A 104 13.73 2.01 -30.93
CA ARG A 104 12.49 1.75 -31.64
C ARG A 104 11.29 2.12 -30.80
N ARG A 105 10.36 2.85 -31.40
CA ARG A 105 9.05 3.18 -30.83
C ARG A 105 7.97 2.56 -31.70
N ARG A 106 6.98 1.94 -31.06
CA ARG A 106 5.79 1.39 -31.71
C ARG A 106 4.54 1.87 -30.99
N VAL A 107 3.51 2.22 -31.76
CA VAL A 107 2.19 2.58 -31.24
C VAL A 107 1.11 1.82 -32.00
N SER A 108 0.11 1.36 -31.26
CA SER A 108 -1.11 0.73 -31.79
C SER A 108 -2.32 1.66 -31.64
N ARG A 109 -3.41 1.36 -32.36
CA ARG A 109 -4.64 2.20 -32.37
C ARG A 109 -5.33 2.32 -31.01
N ASP A 110 -5.06 1.39 -30.09
CA ASP A 110 -5.48 1.45 -28.69
C ASP A 110 -4.70 2.49 -27.87
N GLY A 111 -3.73 3.19 -28.48
CA GLY A 111 -2.88 4.18 -27.81
C GLY A 111 -1.70 3.58 -27.05
N GLN A 112 -1.52 2.25 -27.09
CA GLN A 112 -0.41 1.62 -26.38
C GLN A 112 0.92 1.94 -27.06
N ASN A 113 1.81 2.60 -26.33
CA ASN A 113 3.16 2.92 -26.77
C ASN A 113 4.16 1.92 -26.20
N THR A 114 4.98 1.33 -27.05
CA THR A 114 6.06 0.41 -26.67
C THR A 114 7.40 0.93 -27.18
N TYR A 115 8.39 0.94 -26.29
CA TYR A 115 9.74 1.42 -26.56
C TYR A 115 10.70 0.24 -26.47
N PHE A 116 11.69 0.22 -27.36
CA PHE A 116 12.70 -0.80 -27.45
C PHE A 116 14.07 -0.13 -27.62
N LEU A 117 15.06 -0.68 -26.94
CA LEU A 117 16.44 -0.26 -27.01
C LEU A 117 17.29 -1.51 -27.27
N ASN A 118 18.01 -1.53 -28.39
CA ASN A 118 18.74 -2.70 -28.90
C ASN A 118 17.89 -3.98 -28.92
N GLY A 119 16.59 -3.84 -29.23
CA GLY A 119 15.63 -4.95 -29.25
C GLY A 119 14.96 -5.27 -27.91
N THR A 120 15.48 -4.79 -26.79
CA THR A 120 14.92 -5.02 -25.45
C THR A 120 13.85 -3.99 -25.13
N LYS A 121 12.70 -4.42 -24.60
CA LYS A 121 11.62 -3.51 -24.18
C LYS A 121 12.09 -2.63 -23.02
N CYS A 122 11.90 -1.32 -23.14
CA CYS A 122 12.32 -0.34 -22.15
C CYS A 122 11.22 0.69 -21.86
N ARG A 123 11.46 1.59 -20.90
CA ARG A 123 10.57 2.70 -20.56
C ARG A 123 10.90 3.91 -21.44
N ARG A 124 9.92 4.79 -21.65
CA ARG A 124 10.12 6.08 -22.35
C ARG A 124 11.26 6.89 -21.74
N ARG A 125 11.36 6.86 -20.40
CA ARG A 125 12.41 7.56 -19.64
C ARG A 125 13.80 7.10 -20.04
N ASP A 126 14.00 5.79 -20.22
CA ASP A 126 15.30 5.22 -20.59
C ASP A 126 15.76 5.77 -21.95
N ILE A 127 14.83 5.94 -22.91
CA ILE A 127 15.12 6.59 -24.20
C ILE A 127 15.49 8.06 -24.02
N THR A 128 14.74 8.79 -23.19
CA THR A 128 15.04 10.20 -22.92
C THR A 128 16.42 10.37 -22.25
N ASP A 129 16.78 9.48 -21.33
CA ASP A 129 18.03 9.51 -20.59
C ASP A 129 19.25 9.28 -21.49
N ILE A 130 19.13 8.47 -22.55
CA ILE A 130 20.19 8.26 -23.56
C ILE A 130 20.50 9.55 -24.32
N PHE A 131 19.47 10.28 -24.68
CA PHE A 131 19.61 11.52 -25.43
C PHE A 131 20.00 12.71 -24.54
N LEU A 132 19.87 12.57 -23.22
CA LEU A 132 20.07 13.64 -22.28
C LEU A 132 21.55 14.03 -22.15
N GLY A 133 21.88 15.26 -22.54
CA GLY A 133 23.25 15.78 -22.58
C GLY A 133 23.99 15.53 -23.90
N THR A 134 23.37 14.86 -24.88
CA THR A 134 23.92 14.69 -26.24
C THR A 134 23.53 15.84 -27.17
N GLY A 135 22.71 16.79 -26.71
CA GLY A 135 22.11 17.82 -27.55
C GLY A 135 21.02 17.29 -28.48
N LEU A 136 20.65 16.02 -28.40
CA LEU A 136 19.63 15.35 -29.22
C LEU A 136 18.39 14.97 -28.36
N GLY A 137 17.88 15.88 -27.53
CA GLY A 137 16.63 15.69 -26.79
C GLY A 137 15.35 16.04 -27.59
N PRO A 138 14.16 15.75 -27.05
CA PRO A 138 12.88 16.20 -27.62
C PRO A 138 12.73 17.73 -27.66
N ARG A 139 13.54 18.46 -26.88
CA ARG A 139 13.64 19.94 -26.92
C ARG A 139 14.92 20.44 -27.59
N SER A 140 15.65 19.55 -28.27
CA SER A 140 16.94 19.90 -28.84
C SER A 140 16.87 21.00 -29.88
N TYR A 141 17.85 21.90 -29.80
CA TYR A 141 18.18 22.86 -30.85
C TYR A 141 18.73 22.18 -32.12
N SER A 142 19.11 20.91 -32.04
CA SER A 142 19.68 20.13 -33.14
C SER A 142 18.69 19.84 -34.27
N ILE A 143 17.37 19.95 -34.02
CA ILE A 143 16.34 19.78 -35.06
C ILE A 143 15.62 21.11 -35.27
N ILE A 144 15.94 21.79 -36.36
CA ILE A 144 15.34 23.08 -36.71
C ILE A 144 14.10 22.85 -37.58
N GLU A 145 12.94 23.25 -37.05
CA GLU A 145 11.68 23.28 -37.79
C GLU A 145 11.50 24.55 -38.63
N GLN A 146 10.61 24.45 -39.61
CA GLN A 146 10.06 25.64 -40.25
C GLN A 146 9.42 26.55 -39.20
N GLY A 147 9.82 27.82 -39.17
CA GLY A 147 9.33 28.81 -38.21
C GLY A 147 9.99 28.73 -36.82
N MET A 148 10.86 27.75 -36.55
CA MET A 148 11.55 27.65 -35.26
C MET A 148 12.54 28.80 -35.04
N ILE A 149 13.19 29.28 -36.11
CA ILE A 149 14.10 30.43 -36.04
C ILE A 149 13.34 31.69 -35.60
N SER A 150 12.18 31.97 -36.22
CA SER A 150 11.34 33.11 -35.83
C SER A 150 10.87 33.00 -34.38
N LYS A 151 10.42 31.80 -33.97
CA LYS A 151 10.04 31.54 -32.56
C LYS A 151 11.19 31.79 -31.58
N LEU A 152 12.42 31.47 -31.95
CA LEU A 152 13.58 31.66 -31.09
C LEU A 152 13.93 33.15 -30.96
N ILE A 153 13.80 33.92 -32.05
CA ILE A 153 14.02 35.37 -32.05
C ILE A 153 12.94 36.10 -31.24
N GLU A 154 11.69 35.65 -31.32
CA GLU A 154 10.55 36.23 -30.60
C GLU A 154 10.34 35.65 -29.18
N ALA A 155 11.17 34.68 -28.78
CA ALA A 155 11.01 33.98 -27.51
C ALA A 155 11.17 34.91 -26.31
N ARG A 156 10.35 34.70 -25.28
CA ARG A 156 10.54 35.36 -23.98
C ARG A 156 11.83 34.85 -23.32
N PRO A 157 12.46 35.64 -22.44
CA PRO A 157 13.71 35.23 -21.77
C PRO A 157 13.63 33.88 -21.06
N GLU A 158 12.48 33.54 -20.47
CA GLU A 158 12.25 32.26 -19.80
C GLU A 158 12.29 31.07 -20.76
N ASP A 159 11.71 31.24 -21.96
CA ASP A 159 11.66 30.21 -22.99
C ASP A 159 13.05 30.06 -23.62
N LEU A 160 13.73 31.18 -23.89
CA LEU A 160 15.10 31.21 -24.42
C LEU A 160 16.11 30.56 -23.45
N ARG A 161 15.93 30.77 -22.15
CA ARG A 161 16.78 30.17 -21.10
C ARG A 161 16.85 28.66 -21.23
N ASN A 162 15.73 27.97 -21.52
CA ASN A 162 15.74 26.52 -21.65
C ASN A 162 16.66 26.04 -22.78
N PHE A 163 16.68 26.76 -23.91
CA PHE A 163 17.57 26.45 -25.04
C PHE A 163 19.03 26.68 -24.68
N ILE A 164 19.34 27.77 -23.97
CA ILE A 164 20.70 28.07 -23.50
C ILE A 164 21.18 27.03 -22.50
N GLU A 165 20.34 26.63 -21.54
CA GLU A 165 20.67 25.60 -20.55
C GLU A 165 20.93 24.23 -21.19
N GLU A 166 20.19 23.88 -22.26
CA GLU A 166 20.42 22.66 -23.03
C GLU A 166 21.71 22.73 -23.85
N ALA A 167 22.00 23.86 -24.50
CA ALA A 167 23.24 24.09 -25.22
C ALA A 167 24.48 24.08 -24.30
N ALA A 168 24.33 24.59 -23.06
CA ALA A 168 25.37 24.55 -22.05
C ALA A 168 25.52 23.15 -21.39
N GLY A 169 24.67 22.17 -21.74
CA GLY A 169 24.73 20.81 -21.19
C GLY A 169 24.33 20.69 -19.71
N ILE A 170 23.86 21.78 -19.08
CA ILE A 170 23.52 21.80 -17.64
C ILE A 170 22.17 21.16 -17.34
N SER A 171 21.35 20.89 -18.36
CA SER A 171 20.05 20.23 -18.21
C SER A 171 20.13 18.89 -17.49
N LYS A 172 21.21 18.11 -17.69
CA LYS A 172 21.45 16.83 -16.98
C LYS A 172 21.61 17.00 -15.49
N TYR A 173 22.41 17.98 -15.09
CA TYR A 173 22.63 18.27 -13.70
C TYR A 173 21.35 18.83 -13.06
N LYS A 174 20.66 19.76 -13.73
CA LYS A 174 19.44 20.39 -13.24
C LYS A 174 18.31 19.39 -13.03
N GLU A 175 18.09 18.48 -13.98
CA GLU A 175 17.06 17.44 -13.86
C GLU A 175 17.40 16.47 -12.71
N ARG A 176 18.65 15.99 -12.63
CA ARG A 176 19.09 15.13 -11.51
C ARG A 176 18.94 15.81 -10.15
N ARG A 177 19.29 17.10 -10.06
CA ARG A 177 19.13 17.88 -8.83
C ARG A 177 17.65 17.97 -8.43
N ARG A 178 16.76 18.31 -9.38
CA ARG A 178 15.31 18.39 -9.15
C ARG A 178 14.73 17.06 -8.68
N GLU A 179 15.15 15.95 -9.30
CA GLU A 179 14.71 14.61 -8.88
C GLU A 179 15.18 14.27 -7.46
N THR A 180 16.43 14.55 -7.14
CA THR A 180 16.99 14.33 -5.80
C THR A 180 16.28 15.19 -4.75
N GLU A 181 16.06 16.47 -5.03
CA GLU A 181 15.32 17.37 -4.14
C GLU A 181 13.89 16.85 -3.89
N SER A 182 13.20 16.38 -4.93
CA SER A 182 11.88 15.78 -4.82
C SER A 182 11.88 14.50 -3.98
N ARG A 183 12.90 13.64 -4.14
CA ARG A 183 13.07 12.42 -3.32
C ARG A 183 13.32 12.77 -1.85
N ILE A 184 14.21 13.74 -1.58
CA ILE A 184 14.51 14.21 -0.22
C ILE A 184 13.22 14.70 0.45
N ARG A 185 12.45 15.56 -0.24
CA ARG A 185 11.19 16.08 0.27
C ARG A 185 10.20 14.97 0.62
N ARG A 186 10.01 13.99 -0.28
CA ARG A 186 9.13 12.83 -0.01
C ARG A 186 9.60 12.02 1.19
N THR A 187 10.91 11.83 1.35
CA THR A 187 11.46 11.13 2.52
C THR A 187 11.21 11.91 3.82
N GLN A 188 11.34 13.24 3.80
CA GLN A 188 11.02 14.08 4.95
C GLN A 188 9.55 14.01 5.33
N GLU A 189 8.64 14.07 4.34
CA GLU A 189 7.20 13.91 4.55
C GLU A 189 6.87 12.53 5.16
N ASN A 190 7.51 11.46 4.68
CA ASN A 190 7.35 10.12 5.25
C ASN A 190 7.88 10.03 6.69
N LEU A 191 9.02 10.66 6.99
CA LEU A 191 9.60 10.67 8.34
C LEU A 191 8.71 11.42 9.34
N ALA A 192 8.12 12.54 8.92
CA ALA A 192 7.14 13.27 9.73
C ALA A 192 5.96 12.36 10.09
N ARG A 193 5.38 11.68 9.11
CA ARG A 193 4.28 10.74 9.34
C ARG A 193 4.64 9.58 10.28
N LEU A 194 5.84 9.02 10.16
CA LEU A 194 6.32 7.98 11.07
C LEU A 194 6.49 8.49 12.49
N THR A 195 6.90 9.75 12.64
CA THR A 195 7.04 10.40 13.95
C THR A 195 5.67 10.56 14.61
N ASP A 196 4.67 11.03 13.86
CA ASP A 196 3.30 11.15 14.35
C ASP A 196 2.73 9.80 14.81
N LEU A 197 2.92 8.75 13.99
CA LEU A 197 2.47 7.40 14.33
C LEU A 197 3.16 6.85 15.59
N ARG A 198 4.46 7.11 15.73
CA ARG A 198 5.23 6.71 16.92
C ARG A 198 4.69 7.40 18.17
N GLU A 199 4.36 8.69 18.10
CA GLU A 199 3.78 9.41 19.23
C GLU A 199 2.39 8.88 19.60
N GLU A 200 1.55 8.58 18.61
CA GLU A 200 0.25 7.97 18.84
C GLU A 200 0.37 6.60 19.54
N LEU A 201 1.25 5.73 19.04
CA LEU A 201 1.52 4.42 19.65
C LEU A 201 2.08 4.57 21.08
N GLY A 202 2.92 5.57 21.32
CA GLY A 202 3.41 5.90 22.67
C GLY A 202 2.27 6.21 23.64
N ARG A 203 1.30 7.05 23.23
CA ARG A 203 0.11 7.36 24.05
C ARG A 203 -0.76 6.13 24.29
N GLN A 204 -0.91 5.25 23.29
CA GLN A 204 -1.66 4.00 23.45
C GLN A 204 -0.98 3.05 24.43
N LEU A 205 0.35 2.93 24.38
CA LEU A 205 1.14 2.13 25.31
C LEU A 205 0.99 2.63 26.75
N GLU A 206 1.09 3.94 26.98
CA GLU A 206 0.88 4.50 28.33
C GLU A 206 -0.52 4.19 28.88
N ARG A 207 -1.55 4.31 28.03
CA ARG A 207 -2.93 3.96 28.42
C ARG A 207 -3.05 2.49 28.81
N LEU A 208 -2.50 1.60 27.98
CA LEU A 208 -2.52 0.15 28.23
C LEU A 208 -1.74 -0.21 29.50
N HIS A 209 -0.62 0.47 29.76
CA HIS A 209 0.17 0.26 30.97
C HIS A 209 -0.62 0.61 32.24
N ARG A 210 -1.33 1.74 32.24
CA ARG A 210 -2.22 2.11 33.37
C ARG A 210 -3.37 1.12 33.55
N GLN A 211 -3.95 0.64 32.44
CA GLN A 211 -5.01 -0.37 32.49
C GLN A 211 -4.51 -1.69 33.08
N ALA A 212 -3.31 -2.13 32.69
CA ALA A 212 -2.68 -3.34 33.23
C ALA A 212 -2.42 -3.23 34.74
N GLN A 213 -1.83 -2.11 35.20
CA GLN A 213 -1.61 -1.87 36.64
C GLN A 213 -2.92 -1.87 37.45
N SER A 214 -3.98 -1.26 36.91
CA SER A 214 -5.30 -1.27 37.55
C SER A 214 -5.89 -2.69 37.63
N ALA A 215 -5.73 -3.48 36.57
CA ALA A 215 -6.18 -4.86 36.53
C ALA A 215 -5.41 -5.77 37.50
N GLU A 216 -4.10 -5.58 37.65
CA GLU A 216 -3.29 -6.29 38.66
C GLU A 216 -3.79 -5.98 40.08
N LYS A 217 -3.94 -4.70 40.44
CA LYS A 217 -4.47 -4.30 41.75
C LYS A 217 -5.88 -4.84 42.00
N TYR A 218 -6.73 -4.85 40.97
CA TYR A 218 -8.05 -5.46 41.09
C TYR A 218 -7.97 -6.96 41.40
N GLN A 219 -7.07 -7.70 40.76
CA GLN A 219 -6.88 -9.12 41.04
C GLN A 219 -6.38 -9.36 42.47
N GLU A 220 -5.43 -8.55 42.96
CA GLU A 220 -4.93 -8.60 44.33
C GLU A 220 -6.08 -8.39 45.34
N HIS A 221 -6.83 -7.28 45.20
CA HIS A 221 -7.95 -6.99 46.09
C HIS A 221 -9.07 -8.03 45.98
N LYS A 222 -9.30 -8.62 44.80
CA LYS A 222 -10.30 -9.68 44.64
C LYS A 222 -9.88 -10.97 45.35
N ALA A 223 -8.59 -11.28 45.36
CA ALA A 223 -8.05 -12.40 46.12
C ALA A 223 -8.19 -12.16 47.64
N GLU A 224 -7.84 -10.96 48.12
CA GLU A 224 -8.02 -10.55 49.52
C GLU A 224 -9.50 -10.62 49.94
N GLU A 225 -10.41 -10.06 49.13
CA GLU A 225 -11.85 -10.10 49.37
C GLU A 225 -12.35 -11.55 49.50
N ARG A 226 -11.90 -12.43 48.61
CA ARG A 226 -12.28 -13.84 48.62
C ARG A 226 -11.79 -14.55 49.88
N GLN A 227 -10.56 -14.26 50.31
CA GLN A 227 -9.98 -14.81 51.53
C GLN A 227 -10.74 -14.33 52.78
N LEU A 228 -10.97 -13.02 52.90
CA LEU A 228 -11.70 -12.43 54.03
C LEU A 228 -13.15 -12.93 54.10
N LYS A 229 -13.84 -13.07 52.96
CA LYS A 229 -15.19 -13.65 52.91
C LYS A 229 -15.20 -15.10 53.39
N ALA A 230 -14.22 -15.91 52.99
CA ALA A 230 -14.10 -17.30 53.44
C ALA A 230 -13.83 -17.36 54.96
N GLN A 231 -12.94 -16.53 55.48
CA GLN A 231 -12.65 -16.43 56.91
C GLN A 231 -13.89 -16.00 57.72
N LEU A 232 -14.60 -14.96 57.28
CA LEU A 232 -15.84 -14.52 57.90
C LEU A 232 -16.91 -15.62 57.89
N GLY A 233 -17.03 -16.35 56.78
CA GLY A 233 -17.92 -17.50 56.66
C GLY A 233 -17.58 -18.60 57.66
N ALA A 234 -16.30 -18.92 57.85
CA ALA A 234 -15.84 -19.91 58.82
C ALA A 234 -16.13 -19.49 60.27
N VAL A 235 -15.95 -18.21 60.61
CA VAL A 235 -16.29 -17.69 61.95
C VAL A 235 -17.78 -17.78 62.21
N ARG A 236 -18.62 -17.37 61.26
CA ARG A 236 -20.09 -17.48 61.37
C ARG A 236 -20.55 -18.93 61.49
N TRP A 237 -19.94 -19.84 60.73
CA TRP A 237 -20.24 -21.26 60.82
C TRP A 237 -19.88 -21.82 62.19
N ARG A 238 -18.72 -21.45 62.74
CA ARG A 238 -18.31 -21.88 64.08
C ARG A 238 -19.29 -21.40 65.16
N ASP A 239 -19.71 -20.14 65.11
CA ASP A 239 -20.69 -19.57 66.05
C ASP A 239 -22.05 -20.29 65.95
N LEU A 240 -22.56 -20.49 64.73
CA LEU A 240 -23.79 -21.27 64.51
C LEU A 240 -23.66 -22.71 64.99
N ASN A 241 -22.52 -23.36 64.77
CA ASN A 241 -22.27 -24.72 65.20
C ASN A 241 -22.22 -24.83 66.73
N GLU A 242 -21.67 -23.83 67.42
CA GLU A 242 -21.70 -23.75 68.87
C GLU A 242 -23.14 -23.57 69.40
N GLN A 243 -23.94 -22.71 68.77
CA GLN A 243 -25.35 -22.54 69.09
C GLN A 243 -26.17 -23.82 68.86
N VAL A 244 -25.90 -24.56 67.79
CA VAL A 244 -26.51 -25.87 67.53
C VAL A 244 -26.14 -26.85 68.64
N GLY A 245 -24.86 -26.97 68.99
CA GLY A 245 -24.42 -27.86 70.07
C GLY A 245 -25.01 -27.50 71.43
N GLN A 246 -25.21 -26.21 71.72
CA GLN A 246 -25.93 -25.77 72.92
C GLN A 246 -27.40 -26.19 72.90
N ARG A 247 -28.09 -26.02 71.77
CA ARG A 247 -29.50 -26.43 71.61
C ARG A 247 -29.67 -27.94 71.67
N GLU A 248 -28.76 -28.71 71.09
CA GLU A 248 -28.77 -30.17 71.16
C GLU A 248 -28.64 -30.67 72.60
N ARG A 249 -27.79 -30.04 73.43
CA ARG A 249 -27.71 -30.35 74.87
C ARG A 249 -29.03 -30.06 75.58
N VAL A 250 -29.63 -28.89 75.34
CA VAL A 250 -30.92 -28.53 75.95
C VAL A 250 -32.02 -29.52 75.55
N ILE A 251 -32.07 -29.92 74.28
CA ILE A 251 -33.01 -30.93 73.79
C ILE A 251 -32.77 -32.27 74.50
N GLY A 252 -31.51 -32.73 74.59
CA GLY A 252 -31.16 -33.96 75.30
C GLY A 252 -31.55 -33.93 76.78
N ASP A 253 -31.30 -32.82 77.47
CA ASP A 253 -31.70 -32.65 78.88
C ASP A 253 -33.22 -32.70 79.04
N GLN A 254 -33.97 -32.09 78.10
CA GLN A 254 -35.43 -32.11 78.08
C GLN A 254 -36.00 -33.50 77.76
N GLU A 255 -35.38 -34.25 76.84
CA GLU A 255 -35.75 -35.62 76.53
C GLU A 255 -35.56 -36.53 77.75
N ILE A 256 -34.43 -36.42 78.46
CA ILE A 256 -34.19 -37.17 79.70
C ILE A 256 -35.23 -36.81 80.77
N ALA A 257 -35.54 -35.51 80.94
CA ALA A 257 -36.56 -35.07 81.89
C ALA A 257 -37.96 -35.58 81.53
N PHE A 258 -38.29 -35.60 80.24
CA PHE A 258 -39.55 -36.13 79.73
C PHE A 258 -39.65 -37.66 79.96
N GLU A 259 -38.59 -38.41 79.71
CA GLU A 259 -38.54 -39.84 80.01
C GLU A 259 -38.71 -40.13 81.51
N ALA A 260 -38.10 -39.31 82.37
CA ALA A 260 -38.25 -39.42 83.82
C ALA A 260 -39.71 -39.17 84.26
N LEU A 261 -40.36 -38.11 83.75
CA LEU A 261 -41.78 -37.84 84.00
C LEU A 261 -42.68 -38.96 83.46
N GLY A 262 -42.40 -39.49 82.27
CA GLY A 262 -43.13 -40.63 81.72
C GLY A 262 -42.95 -41.92 82.51
N ALA A 263 -41.79 -42.12 83.18
CA ALA A 263 -41.59 -43.22 84.11
C ALA A 263 -42.37 -43.00 85.43
N GLU A 264 -42.39 -41.77 85.95
CA GLU A 264 -43.17 -41.41 87.15
C GLU A 264 -44.67 -41.59 86.91
N GLN A 265 -45.19 -41.12 85.76
CA GLN A 265 -46.58 -41.31 85.37
C GLN A 265 -46.94 -42.80 85.28
N ARG A 266 -46.12 -43.63 84.61
CA ARG A 266 -46.35 -45.08 84.56
C ARG A 266 -46.34 -45.72 85.96
N GLY A 267 -45.49 -45.22 86.86
CA GLY A 267 -45.48 -45.62 88.27
C GLY A 267 -46.79 -45.26 88.98
N ALA A 268 -47.29 -44.04 88.76
CA ALA A 268 -48.56 -43.57 89.33
C ALA A 268 -49.77 -44.33 88.77
N ASP A 269 -49.82 -44.56 87.46
CA ASP A 269 -50.88 -45.32 86.78
C ASP A 269 -50.92 -46.77 87.29
N ALA A 270 -49.77 -47.43 87.42
CA ALA A 270 -49.68 -48.75 88.04
C ALA A 270 -50.13 -48.74 89.52
N GLY A 271 -49.93 -47.63 90.23
CA GLY A 271 -50.45 -47.42 91.58
C GLY A 271 -51.97 -47.30 91.62
N ILE A 272 -52.56 -46.54 90.68
CA ILE A 272 -54.02 -46.40 90.52
C ILE A 272 -54.65 -47.75 90.17
N GLU A 273 -54.02 -48.53 89.29
CA GLU A 273 -54.52 -49.84 88.89
C GLU A 273 -54.54 -50.81 90.08
N ARG A 274 -53.47 -50.87 90.89
CA ARG A 274 -53.48 -51.63 92.16
C ARG A 274 -54.58 -51.19 93.13
N LEU A 275 -54.84 -49.88 93.23
CA LEU A 275 -55.92 -49.35 94.08
C LEU A 275 -57.31 -49.71 93.54
N ARG A 276 -57.49 -49.76 92.21
CA ARG A 276 -58.72 -50.22 91.57
C ARG A 276 -58.94 -51.72 91.77
N ASP A 277 -57.91 -52.53 91.61
CA ASP A 277 -57.97 -53.98 91.89
C ASP A 277 -58.31 -54.22 93.36
N GLY A 278 -57.65 -53.51 94.28
CA GLY A 278 -57.98 -53.59 95.71
C GLY A 278 -59.41 -53.13 96.04
N HIS A 279 -59.91 -52.09 95.36
CA HIS A 279 -61.30 -51.67 95.48
C HIS A 279 -62.28 -52.72 94.91
N HIS A 280 -61.92 -53.39 93.82
CA HIS A 280 -62.74 -54.46 93.23
C HIS A 280 -62.82 -55.67 94.17
N GLU A 281 -61.70 -56.11 94.74
CA GLU A 281 -61.69 -57.17 95.77
C GLU A 281 -62.53 -56.80 97.01
N LEU A 282 -62.47 -55.54 97.46
CA LEU A 282 -63.29 -55.05 98.56
C LEU A 282 -64.78 -54.98 98.21
N ALA A 283 -65.12 -54.66 96.96
CA ALA A 283 -66.50 -54.63 96.48
C ALA A 283 -67.08 -56.03 96.28
N GLU A 284 -66.29 -57.00 95.80
CA GLU A 284 -66.70 -58.41 95.73
C GLU A 284 -66.88 -59.04 97.11
N ARG A 285 -66.15 -58.58 98.15
CA ARG A 285 -66.39 -59.00 99.54
C ARG A 285 -67.65 -58.38 100.16
N PHE A 286 -68.15 -57.30 99.58
CA PHE A 286 -69.31 -56.55 100.11
C PHE A 286 -70.65 -57.01 99.52
N ASN A 287 -70.64 -57.64 98.34
CA ASN A 287 -71.79 -58.31 97.72
C ASN A 287 -71.85 -59.80 98.10
#